data_AF-A0A2M7UBG2-F1
#
_entry.id   AF-A0A2M7UBG2-F1
#
_cell.length_a   1.000
_cell.length_b   1.000
_cell.length_c   1.000
_cell.angle_alpha   90.00
_cell.angle_beta   90.00
_cell.angle_gamma   90.00
#
_symmetry.space_group_name_H-M   'P 1'
#
loop_
_entity.id
_entity.type
_entity.pdbx_description
1 polymer ?
#
loop_
_entity_poly.entity_id
_entity_poly.type
_entity_poly.pdbx_seq_one_letter_code
_entity_poly.pdbx_strand_id
1 'polypeptide(L)' 'MAGNTFGQLFRVTTFGESHGGAVGCVVDGCPPGLKISKED' A
#
# COMPACT_ATOMS: atom_id res chain seq x y z
N MET A 1 1.48 -12.59 -10.53
CA MET A 1 2.75 -11.83 -10.52
C MET A 1 3.31 -11.88 -9.11
N ALA A 2 4.38 -12.64 -8.89
CA ALA A 2 5.05 -12.74 -7.59
C ALA A 2 6.09 -11.60 -7.51
N GLY A 3 5.77 -10.54 -6.77
CA GLY A 3 6.67 -9.38 -6.65
C GLY A 3 6.00 -8.04 -6.33
N ASN A 4 4.68 -8.01 -6.16
CA ASN A 4 3.95 -6.79 -5.81
C ASN A 4 3.93 -6.49 -4.30
N THR A 5 4.57 -7.34 -3.49
CA THR A 5 4.60 -7.23 -2.02
C THR A 5 6.03 -7.02 -1.55
N PHE A 6 6.26 -5.98 -0.76
CA PHE A 6 7.55 -5.66 -0.16
C PHE A 6 7.43 -5.51 1.35
N GLY A 7 8.41 -6.02 2.10
CA GLY A 7 8.45 -5.95 3.57
C GLY A 7 7.95 -7.22 4.29
N GLN A 8 8.12 -7.24 5.61
CA GLN A 8 7.74 -8.36 6.49
C GLN A 8 6.83 -7.88 7.63
N LEU A 9 7.33 -7.00 8.51
CA LEU A 9 6.57 -6.43 9.62
C LEU A 9 5.76 -5.20 9.20
N PHE A 10 6.39 -4.27 8.49
CA PHE A 10 5.73 -3.20 7.75
C PHE A 10 5.75 -3.57 6.28
N ARG A 11 4.57 -3.82 5.70
CA ARG A 11 4.45 -4.49 4.41
C ARG A 11 3.56 -3.69 3.47
N VAL A 12 4.00 -3.52 2.23
CA VAL A 12 3.26 -2.82 1.19
C VAL A 12 2.95 -3.79 0.07
N THR A 13 1.68 -3.86 -0.32
CA THR A 13 1.20 -4.68 -1.44
C THR A 13 0.53 -3.79 -2.48
N THR A 14 1.01 -3.77 -3.71
CA THR A 14 0.48 -2.91 -4.78
C THR A 14 -0.47 -3.66 -5.72
N PHE A 15 -1.38 -2.92 -6.35
CA PHE A 15 -2.31 -3.44 -7.35
C PHE A 15 -2.75 -2.35 -8.36
N GLY A 16 -3.29 -2.81 -9.48
CA GLY A 16 -3.80 -1.95 -10.56
C GLY A 16 -2.81 -1.75 -11.71
N GLU A 17 -3.32 -1.18 -12.80
CA GLU A 17 -2.59 -0.97 -14.05
C GLU A 17 -2.67 0.51 -14.45
N SER A 18 -1.65 1.03 -15.13
CA SER A 18 -1.57 2.46 -15.49
C SER A 18 -2.72 2.96 -16.37
N HIS A 19 -3.27 2.08 -17.22
CA HIS A 19 -4.42 2.36 -18.09
C HIS A 19 -5.71 1.66 -17.59
N GLY A 20 -5.70 1.14 -16.37
CA GLY A 20 -6.86 0.54 -15.72
C GLY A 20 -7.76 1.57 -15.04
N GLY A 21 -8.87 1.12 -14.45
CA GLY A 21 -9.81 2.01 -13.75
C GLY A 21 -9.27 2.61 -12.45
N ALA A 22 -8.27 1.99 -11.83
CA ALA A 22 -7.62 2.47 -10.62
C ALA A 22 -6.24 1.83 -10.39
N VAL A 23 -5.41 2.50 -9.60
CA VAL A 23 -4.17 1.99 -9.00
C VAL A 23 -4.22 2.18 -7.49
N GLY A 24 -3.57 1.30 -6.74
CA GLY A 24 -3.57 1.40 -5.28
C GLY A 24 -2.58 0.48 -4.60
N CYS A 25 -2.57 0.56 -3.27
CA CYS A 25 -1.80 -0.33 -2.43
C CYS A 25 -2.48 -0.56 -1.08
N VAL A 26 -2.09 -1.64 -0.43
CA VAL A 26 -2.39 -1.93 0.98
C VAL A 26 -1.11 -1.79 1.77
N VAL A 27 -1.18 -1.07 2.89
CA VAL A 27 -0.06 -0.88 3.82
C VAL A 27 -0.42 -1.55 5.15
N ASP A 28 0.27 -2.64 5.48
CA ASP A 28 0.10 -3.41 6.70
C ASP A 28 1.21 -3.08 7.72
N GLY A 29 0.87 -3.19 9.02
CA GLY A 29 1.84 -3.05 10.12
C GLY A 29 2.10 -1.61 10.56
N CYS A 30 1.25 -0.67 10.16
CA CYS A 30 1.34 0.71 10.64
C CYS A 30 1.00 0.78 12.14
N PRO A 31 1.85 1.38 12.99
CA PRO A 31 1.57 1.51 14.40
C PRO A 31 0.33 2.39 14.64
N PRO A 32 -0.49 2.07 15.66
CA PRO A 32 -1.65 2.90 16.00
C PRO A 32 -1.22 4.29 16.50
N GLY A 33 -2.11 5.27 16.36
CA GLY A 33 -1.89 6.64 16.82
C GLY A 33 -1.12 7.55 15.85
N LEU A 34 -0.68 7.03 14.71
CA LEU A 34 -0.21 7.86 13.61
C LEU A 34 -1.40 8.64 13.02
N LYS A 35 -1.35 9.97 13.09
CA LYS A 35 -2.31 10.83 12.38
C LYS A 35 -1.99 10.76 10.89
N ILE A 36 -2.98 10.42 10.08
CA ILE A 36 -2.85 10.35 8.62
C ILE A 36 -4.10 10.96 7.99
N SER A 37 -3.89 11.75 6.95
CA SER A 37 -4.91 12.34 6.09
C SER A 37 -4.55 12.10 4.62
N LYS A 38 -5.45 12.45 3.70
CA LYS A 38 -5.20 12.29 2.27
C LYS A 38 -4.24 13.36 1.72
N GLU A 39 -4.07 14.46 2.44
CA GLU A 39 -3.24 15.60 2.04
C GLU A 39 -1.78 15.48 2.50
N ASP A 40 -1.46 14.52 3.38
CA ASP A 40 -0.09 14.17 3.80
C ASP A 40 0.68 13.43 2.69
#